data_AF-A0A7W1LNR1-F1
#
_entry.id   AF-A0A7W1LNR1-F1
#
_cell.length_a   1.000
_cell.length_b   1.000
_cell.length_c   1.000
_cell.angle_alpha   90.00
_cell.angle_beta   90.00
_cell.angle_gamma   90.00
#
_symmetry.space_group_name_H-M   'P 1'
#
loop_
_entity.id
_entity.type
_entity.pdbx_description
1 polymer ?
#
loop_
_entity_poly.entity_id
_entity_poly.type
_entity_poly.pdbx_seq_one_letter_code
_entity_poly.pdbx_strand_id
1 'polypeptide(L)'
;AGPGPSAGAGPGAGAGAGAGTGAGSGSGTGTGSGTGTGSNGRTGSRRTAGKELARIERQLVKIDARESQLHAQLAEHASDFARVSVLDTELRELLADKARLEDAWLQTAADADADT
;
A
#
# COMPACT_ATOMS: atom_id res chain seq x y z
N ALA A 1 3.70 61.34 -38.26
CA ALA A 1 4.55 60.44 -39.06
C ALA A 1 5.23 59.47 -38.10
N GLY A 2 5.03 58.17 -38.28
CA GLY A 2 5.82 57.13 -37.61
C GLY A 2 7.26 57.08 -38.14
N PRO A 3 8.15 56.31 -37.50
CA PRO A 3 8.24 54.87 -37.77
C PRO A 3 8.52 53.97 -36.54
N GLY A 4 8.23 52.66 -36.66
CA GLY A 4 8.69 51.58 -35.75
C GLY A 4 10.21 51.30 -35.90
N PRO A 5 10.77 50.09 -35.62
CA PRO A 5 10.15 48.78 -35.35
C PRO A 5 10.87 47.89 -34.27
N SER A 6 10.46 46.60 -34.20
CA SER A 6 11.23 45.42 -33.71
C SER A 6 11.18 45.16 -32.19
N ALA A 7 11.00 43.95 -31.64
CA ALA A 7 11.15 42.56 -32.08
C ALA A 7 10.11 41.71 -31.29
N GLY A 8 9.60 40.55 -31.72
CA GLY A 8 10.24 39.46 -32.45
C GLY A 8 10.76 38.42 -31.45
N ALA A 9 9.91 37.47 -31.02
CA ALA A 9 10.32 36.15 -30.55
C ALA A 9 9.09 35.22 -30.41
N GLY A 10 8.96 34.31 -31.36
CA GLY A 10 8.07 33.15 -31.30
C GLY A 10 8.67 31.98 -30.47
N PRO A 11 8.00 30.82 -30.48
CA PRO A 11 8.02 29.83 -29.40
C PRO A 11 9.16 28.81 -29.52
N GLY A 12 9.69 28.39 -28.38
CA GLY A 12 10.63 27.27 -28.26
C GLY A 12 10.06 26.20 -27.33
N ALA A 13 9.60 25.10 -27.91
CA ALA A 13 9.29 23.88 -27.19
C ALA A 13 10.56 23.27 -26.59
N GLY A 14 10.48 22.85 -25.33
CA GLY A 14 11.50 22.06 -24.65
C GLY A 14 10.81 21.02 -23.76
N ALA A 15 10.70 19.80 -24.27
CA ALA A 15 10.23 18.65 -23.54
C ALA A 15 11.17 18.34 -22.36
N GLY A 16 10.59 17.90 -21.25
CA GLY A 16 11.32 17.45 -20.06
C GLY A 16 10.40 16.72 -19.11
N ALA A 17 9.88 15.57 -19.54
CA ALA A 17 9.30 14.59 -18.62
C ALA A 17 10.44 14.01 -17.76
N GLY A 18 10.54 14.51 -16.53
CA GLY A 18 11.37 13.93 -15.48
C GLY A 18 10.47 13.37 -14.39
N ALA A 19 10.18 12.07 -14.46
CA ALA A 19 9.69 11.33 -13.32
C ALA A 19 10.82 11.27 -12.27
N GLY A 20 10.65 12.04 -11.20
CA GLY A 20 11.55 12.06 -10.05
C GLY A 20 10.75 11.82 -8.78
N THR A 21 10.88 10.62 -8.25
CA THR A 21 10.55 10.23 -6.87
C THR A 21 11.21 11.19 -5.88
N GLY A 22 10.44 11.82 -5.01
CA GLY A 22 10.97 12.70 -3.98
C GLY A 22 9.90 13.15 -2.99
N ALA A 23 9.92 12.52 -1.81
CA ALA A 23 9.36 12.92 -0.52
C ALA A 23 8.30 14.05 -0.52
N GLY A 24 7.06 13.68 -0.19
CA GLY A 24 6.06 14.66 0.23
C GLY A 24 6.50 15.39 1.49
N SER A 25 7.07 16.59 1.33
CA SER A 25 7.13 17.59 2.40
C SER A 25 5.73 18.11 2.65
N GLY A 26 4.98 17.41 3.51
CA GLY A 26 3.80 17.95 4.14
C GLY A 26 4.18 18.92 5.25
N SER A 27 4.72 20.08 4.92
CA SER A 27 4.75 21.20 5.87
C SER A 27 3.35 21.80 5.90
N GLY A 28 2.54 21.28 6.80
CA GLY A 28 1.24 21.82 7.16
C GLY A 28 1.19 22.01 8.66
N THR A 29 1.95 22.97 9.20
CA THR A 29 1.67 23.53 10.52
C THR A 29 0.39 24.35 10.44
N GLY A 30 -0.74 23.65 10.42
CA GLY A 30 -2.03 24.22 10.77
C GLY A 30 -2.20 24.14 12.28
N THR A 31 -1.78 25.19 13.00
CA THR A 31 -2.16 25.39 14.39
C THR A 31 -3.65 25.74 14.44
N GLY A 32 -4.49 24.72 14.31
CA GLY A 32 -5.91 24.80 14.62
C GLY A 32 -6.11 24.42 16.07
N SER A 33 -5.95 25.39 16.97
CA SER A 33 -6.41 25.27 18.35
C SER A 33 -7.94 25.29 18.32
N GLY A 34 -8.52 24.11 18.12
CA GLY A 34 -9.94 23.85 18.25
C GLY A 34 -10.14 22.78 19.30
N THR A 35 -10.49 23.18 20.52
CA THR A 35 -11.13 22.32 21.51
C THR A 35 -12.50 21.92 20.98
N GLY A 36 -12.51 20.92 20.10
CA GLY A 36 -13.67 20.15 19.69
C GLY A 36 -13.49 18.72 20.18
N THR A 37 -13.87 18.45 21.43
CA THR A 37 -13.79 17.14 22.11
C THR A 37 -14.82 16.14 21.55
N GLY A 38 -14.81 15.90 20.24
CA GLY A 38 -15.75 14.98 19.61
C GLY A 38 -15.20 14.29 18.37
N SER A 39 -14.77 15.03 17.35
CA SER A 39 -14.65 14.44 16.00
C SER A 39 -13.22 14.25 15.48
N ASN A 40 -12.21 14.85 16.11
CA ASN A 40 -10.82 14.70 15.65
C ASN A 40 -10.22 13.31 15.94
N GLY A 41 -10.64 12.64 17.02
CA GLY A 41 -10.22 11.27 17.32
C GLY A 41 -10.78 10.24 16.32
N ARG A 42 -12.09 10.33 16.03
CA ARG A 42 -12.79 9.43 15.08
C ARG A 42 -12.22 9.51 13.66
N THR A 43 -11.94 10.72 13.16
CA THR A 43 -11.35 10.89 11.82
C THR A 43 -9.90 10.40 11.73
N GLY A 44 -9.16 10.43 12.84
CA GLY A 44 -7.82 9.82 12.94
C GLY A 44 -7.86 8.30 12.89
N SER A 45 -8.74 7.70 13.70
CA SER A 45 -8.93 6.24 13.79
C SER A 45 -9.31 5.60 12.44
N ARG A 46 -10.25 6.22 11.71
CA ARG A 46 -10.65 5.74 10.38
C ARG A 46 -9.51 5.73 9.36
N ARG A 47 -8.65 6.76 9.37
CA ARG A 47 -7.50 6.82 8.45
C ARG A 47 -6.42 5.81 8.83
N THR A 48 -6.25 5.51 10.12
CA THR A 48 -5.31 4.46 10.55
C THR A 48 -5.84 3.07 10.21
N ALA A 49 -7.13 2.80 10.45
CA ALA A 49 -7.76 1.53 10.10
C ALA A 49 -7.67 1.23 8.59
N GLY A 50 -7.95 2.23 7.74
CA GLY A 50 -7.80 2.06 6.29
C GLY A 50 -6.36 1.78 5.83
N LYS A 51 -5.35 2.33 6.53
CA LYS A 51 -3.94 2.03 6.22
C LYS A 51 -3.56 0.61 6.63
N GLU A 52 -4.04 0.14 7.77
CA GLU A 52 -3.79 -1.21 8.25
C GLU A 52 -4.51 -2.25 7.38
N LEU A 53 -5.77 -2.04 7.00
CA LEU A 53 -6.47 -2.90 6.03
C LEU A 53 -5.69 -3.01 4.71
N ALA A 54 -5.29 -1.89 4.12
CA ALA A 54 -4.50 -1.89 2.89
C ALA A 54 -3.13 -2.57 3.07
N ARG A 55 -2.54 -2.53 4.26
CA ARG A 55 -1.31 -3.24 4.58
C ARG A 55 -1.54 -4.74 4.62
N ILE A 56 -2.58 -5.19 5.31
CA ILE A 56 -2.96 -6.60 5.43
C ILE A 56 -3.27 -7.18 4.05
N GLU A 57 -4.04 -6.48 3.21
CA GLU A 57 -4.34 -6.89 1.83
C GLU A 57 -3.06 -7.09 1.00
N ARG A 58 -2.09 -6.15 1.09
CA ARG A 58 -0.80 -6.32 0.40
C ARG A 58 0.00 -7.51 0.93
N GLN A 59 -0.16 -7.88 2.20
CA GLN A 59 0.49 -9.07 2.76
C GLN A 59 -0.21 -10.35 2.28
N LEU A 60 -1.54 -10.39 2.23
CA LEU A 60 -2.31 -11.51 1.69
C LEU A 60 -1.95 -11.79 0.23
N VAL A 61 -1.85 -10.77 -0.63
CA VAL A 61 -1.41 -10.93 -2.03
C VAL A 61 -0.02 -11.56 -2.13
N LYS A 62 0.91 -11.20 -1.24
CA LYS A 62 2.25 -11.81 -1.20
C LYS A 62 2.22 -13.26 -0.74
N ILE A 63 1.34 -13.56 0.22
CA ILE A 63 1.12 -14.94 0.66
C ILE A 63 0.56 -15.77 -0.48
N ASP A 64 -0.46 -15.32 -1.20
CA ASP A 64 -1.03 -16.05 -2.35
C ASP A 64 0.02 -16.35 -3.43
N ALA A 65 0.90 -15.39 -3.70
CA ALA A 65 2.01 -15.59 -4.64
C ALA A 65 3.01 -16.65 -4.14
N ARG A 66 3.33 -16.65 -2.85
CA ARG A 66 4.22 -17.65 -2.23
C ARG A 66 3.56 -19.03 -2.16
N GLU A 67 2.26 -19.10 -1.86
CA GLU A 67 1.46 -20.32 -1.82
C GLU A 67 1.50 -21.00 -3.20
N SER A 68 1.27 -20.22 -4.26
CA SER A 68 1.39 -20.69 -5.65
C SER A 68 2.80 -21.20 -5.98
N GLN A 69 3.83 -20.49 -5.54
CA GLN A 69 5.23 -20.90 -5.75
C GLN A 69 5.58 -22.19 -4.99
N LEU A 70 5.08 -22.36 -3.76
CA LEU A 70 5.28 -23.58 -2.97
C LEU A 70 4.56 -24.76 -3.60
N HIS A 71 3.33 -24.58 -4.09
CA HIS A 71 2.62 -25.63 -4.83
C HIS A 71 3.36 -26.06 -6.10
N ALA A 72 3.92 -25.11 -6.85
CA ALA A 72 4.74 -25.43 -8.01
C ALA A 72 6.00 -26.24 -7.63
N GLN A 73 6.68 -25.86 -6.54
CA GLN A 73 7.84 -26.60 -6.03
C GLN A 73 7.48 -27.99 -5.51
N LEU A 74 6.33 -28.15 -4.85
CA LEU A 74 5.81 -29.45 -4.41
C LEU A 74 5.56 -30.37 -5.60
N ALA A 75 5.00 -29.84 -6.70
CA ALA A 75 4.77 -30.61 -7.92
C ALA A 75 6.10 -31.00 -8.60
N GLU A 76 7.05 -30.07 -8.70
CA GLU A 76 8.39 -30.31 -9.29
C GLU A 76 9.18 -31.36 -8.50
N HIS A 77 9.12 -31.31 -7.17
CA HIS A 77 9.87 -32.19 -6.28
C HIS A 77 9.05 -33.38 -5.76
N ALA A 78 7.92 -33.71 -6.37
CA ALA A 78 6.97 -34.71 -5.84
C ALA A 78 7.57 -36.09 -5.55
N SER A 79 8.66 -36.45 -6.23
CA SER A 79 9.37 -37.72 -6.04
C SER A 79 10.41 -37.71 -4.92
N ASP A 80 10.78 -36.52 -4.40
CA ASP A 80 11.71 -36.35 -3.28
C ASP A 80 10.92 -36.12 -1.99
N PHE A 81 10.64 -37.22 -1.28
CA PHE A 81 9.86 -37.19 -0.04
C PHE A 81 10.46 -36.30 1.04
N ALA A 82 11.79 -36.25 1.16
CA ALA A 82 12.44 -35.38 2.14
C ALA A 82 12.17 -33.91 1.81
N ARG A 83 12.36 -33.52 0.55
CA ARG A 83 12.08 -32.16 0.09
C ARG A 83 10.59 -31.80 0.20
N VAL A 84 9.70 -32.71 -0.17
CA VAL A 84 8.24 -32.52 -0.07
C VAL A 84 7.80 -32.27 1.37
N SER A 85 8.33 -33.02 2.34
CA SER A 85 7.97 -32.81 3.76
C SER A 85 8.36 -31.42 4.29
N VAL A 86 9.51 -30.89 3.85
CA VAL A 86 9.94 -29.53 4.20
C VAL A 86 9.00 -28.50 3.56
N LEU A 87 8.70 -28.65 2.27
CA LEU A 87 7.80 -27.74 1.55
C LEU A 87 6.37 -27.78 2.10
N ASP A 88 5.86 -28.94 2.53
CA ASP A 88 4.55 -29.05 3.18
C ASP A 88 4.51 -28.33 4.53
N THR A 89 5.61 -28.38 5.29
CA THR A 89 5.74 -27.64 6.55
C THR A 89 5.68 -26.13 6.29
N GLU A 90 6.47 -25.64 5.32
CA GLU A 90 6.46 -24.24 4.90
C GLU A 90 5.06 -23.80 4.41
N LEU A 91 4.37 -24.66 3.66
CA LEU A 91 3.01 -24.38 3.18
C LEU A 91 2.02 -24.24 4.34
N ARG A 92 2.07 -25.14 5.33
CA ARG A 92 1.20 -25.06 6.52
C ARG A 92 1.44 -23.81 7.34
N GLU A 93 2.71 -23.43 7.53
CA GLU A 93 3.06 -22.18 8.22
C GLU A 93 2.53 -20.97 7.45
N LEU A 94 2.68 -20.95 6.13
CA LEU A 94 2.17 -19.88 5.27
C LEU A 94 0.64 -19.77 5.33
N LEU A 95 -0.08 -20.90 5.34
CA LEU A 95 -1.54 -20.91 5.48
C LEU A 95 -1.98 -20.46 6.89
N ALA A 96 -1.21 -20.78 7.93
CA ALA A 96 -1.48 -20.25 9.26
C ALA A 96 -1.26 -18.73 9.33
N ASP A 97 -0.22 -18.21 8.65
CA ASP A 97 -0.01 -16.77 8.48
C ASP A 97 -1.17 -16.10 7.75
N LYS A 98 -1.67 -16.74 6.68
CA LYS A 98 -2.83 -16.27 5.92
C LYS A 98 -4.06 -16.12 6.81
N ALA A 99 -4.41 -17.17 7.55
CA ALA A 99 -5.55 -17.16 8.46
C ALA A 99 -5.42 -16.05 9.53
N ARG A 100 -4.23 -15.86 10.12
CA ARG A 100 -3.98 -14.76 11.07
C ARG A 100 -4.18 -13.38 10.45
N LEU A 101 -3.77 -13.19 9.21
CA LEU A 101 -3.97 -11.93 8.50
C LEU A 101 -5.45 -11.72 8.13
N GLU A 102 -6.17 -12.77 7.73
CA GLU A 102 -7.62 -12.70 7.46
C GLU A 102 -8.39 -12.34 8.73
N ASP A 103 -8.06 -12.95 9.87
CA ASP A 103 -8.65 -12.59 11.17
C ASP A 103 -8.35 -11.13 11.54
N ALA A 104 -7.10 -10.69 11.36
CA ALA A 104 -6.71 -9.31 11.60
C ALA A 104 -7.43 -8.33 10.65
N TRP A 105 -7.66 -8.72 9.39
CA TRP A 105 -8.41 -7.93 8.42
C TRP A 105 -9.86 -7.77 8.88
N LEU A 106 -10.53 -8.87 9.28
CA LEU A 106 -11.90 -8.85 9.78
C LEU A 106 -12.05 -8.00 11.05
N GLN A 107 -11.13 -8.14 12.00
CA GLN A 107 -11.09 -7.32 13.21
C GLN A 107 -10.92 -5.83 12.87
N THR A 108 -9.95 -5.49 12.04
CA THR A 108 -9.68 -4.09 11.66
C THR A 108 -10.85 -3.48 10.89
N ALA A 109 -11.52 -4.27 10.04
CA ALA A 109 -12.72 -3.82 9.31
C ALA A 109 -13.89 -3.57 10.28
N ALA A 110 -14.11 -4.49 11.22
CA ALA A 110 -15.14 -4.33 12.24
C ALA A 110 -14.89 -3.08 13.12
N ASP A 111 -13.65 -2.83 13.53
CA ASP A 111 -13.28 -1.63 14.28
C ASP A 111 -13.51 -0.35 13.47
N ALA A 112 -13.19 -0.38 12.16
CA ALA A 112 -13.39 0.76 11.26
C ALA A 112 -14.87 1.11 11.08
N ASP A 113 -15.75 0.12 11.09
CA ASP A 113 -17.21 0.30 11.00
C ASP A 113 -17.82 0.69 12.35
N ALA A 114 -17.33 0.15 13.47
CA ALA A 114 -17.76 0.53 14.82
C ALA A 114 -17.46 2.00 15.15
N ASP A 115 -16.44 2.57 14.51
CA ASP A 115 -16.06 3.99 14.60
C ASP A 115 -16.84 4.92 13.64
N THR A 116 -17.79 4.40 12.85
CA THR A 116 -18.69 5.20 11.97
C THR A 116 -19.95 5.68 12.67
#